data_AF-A0AB39PS20-F1
#
_entry.id   AF-A0AB39PS20-F1
#
_cell.length_a   1.000
_cell.length_b   1.000
_cell.length_c   1.000
_cell.angle_alpha   90.00
_cell.angle_beta   90.00
_cell.angle_gamma   90.00
#
_symmetry.space_group_name_H-M   'P 1'
#
loop_
_entity.id
_entity.type
_entity.pdbx_description
1 polymer ?
#
loop_
_entity_poly.entity_id
_entity_poly.type
_entity_poly.pdbx_seq_one_letter_code
_entity_poly.pdbx_strand_id
1 'polypeptide(L)' 'MTRRLQWQPDDGSAAILAAYARRREPWRTVLRRALRLLARADGILDNHDRIVIERRQRSTP' A
#
# COMPACT_ATOMS: atom_id res chain seq x y z
N MET A 1 29.10 1.53 8.53
CA MET A 1 28.49 2.81 8.08
C MET A 1 27.07 2.53 7.65
N THR A 2 26.09 2.83 8.50
CA THR A 2 24.66 2.58 8.22
C THR A 2 24.13 3.72 7.35
N ARG A 3 23.99 3.50 6.03
CA ARG A 3 23.41 4.49 5.11
C ARG A 3 21.95 4.67 5.50
N ARG A 4 21.60 5.82 6.09
CA ARG A 4 20.21 6.15 6.41
C ARG A 4 19.43 6.25 5.11
N LEU A 5 18.34 5.50 5.02
CA LEU A 5 17.39 5.63 3.93
C LEU A 5 16.75 7.02 4.05
N GLN A 6 17.17 7.95 3.19
CA GLN A 6 16.49 9.24 3.03
C GLN A 6 15.28 9.01 2.14
N TRP A 7 14.21 8.52 2.76
CA TRP A 7 12.93 8.39 2.08
C TRP A 7 12.23 9.75 2.12
N GLN A 8 11.78 10.21 0.95
CA GLN A 8 11.00 11.43 0.80
C GLN A 8 9.63 11.04 0.22
N PRO A 9 8.52 11.39 0.88
CA PRO A 9 7.19 11.05 0.39
C PRO A 9 6.88 11.81 -0.90
N ASP A 10 6.31 11.12 -1.88
CA ASP A 10 5.55 11.74 -2.96
C ASP A 10 4.27 12.40 -2.42
N ASP A 11 3.61 13.24 -3.23
CA ASP A 11 2.40 13.97 -2.83
C ASP A 11 1.28 13.05 -2.31
N GLY A 12 1.15 11.84 -2.87
CA GLY A 12 0.19 10.83 -2.41
C GLY A 12 0.55 10.31 -1.02
N SER A 13 1.82 9.91 -0.83
CA SER A 13 2.36 9.50 0.46
C SER A 13 2.24 10.60 1.53
N ALA A 14 2.49 11.86 1.17
CA ALA A 14 2.37 13.02 2.05
C ALA A 14 0.91 13.28 2.47
N ALA A 15 -0.05 13.15 1.56
CA ALA A 15 -1.47 13.29 1.87
C ALA A 15 -1.96 12.23 2.87
N ILE A 16 -1.47 10.99 2.75
CA ILE A 16 -1.78 9.89 3.69
C ILE A 16 -1.22 10.18 5.08
N LEU A 17 0.04 10.63 5.16
CA LEU A 17 0.68 11.02 6.41
C LEU A 17 -0.01 12.22 7.08
N ALA A 18 -0.41 13.21 6.28
CA ALA A 18 -1.15 14.38 6.78
C ALA A 18 -2.56 14.00 7.28
N ALA A 19 -3.27 13.11 6.56
CA ALA A 19 -4.55 12.58 7.00
C ALA A 19 -4.43 11.79 8.31
N TYR A 20 -3.34 11.03 8.47
CA TYR A 20 -3.02 10.29 9.70
C TYR A 20 -2.78 11.22 10.89
N ALA A 21 -1.88 12.20 10.73
CA ALA A 21 -1.53 13.14 11.78
C ALA A 21 -2.76 13.91 12.32
N ARG A 22 -3.74 14.15 11.45
CA ARG A 22 -4.93 14.94 11.75
C ARG A 22 -6.04 14.17 12.47
N ARG A 23 -6.07 12.83 12.40
CA ARG A 23 -7.23 12.02 12.85
C ARG A 23 -7.09 11.27 14.17
N ARG A 24 -5.93 11.30 14.85
CA ARG A 24 -5.62 10.42 16.01
C ARG A 24 -5.97 8.95 15.71
N GLU A 25 -5.85 8.55 14.44
CA GLU A 25 -6.22 7.22 14.00
C GLU A 25 -5.20 6.22 14.57
N PRO A 26 -5.60 5.03 15.02
CA PRO A 26 -4.64 4.06 15.53
C PRO A 26 -3.68 3.61 14.43
N TRP A 27 -2.39 3.54 14.75
CA TRP A 27 -1.30 3.21 13.80
C TRP A 27 -1.58 1.95 12.96
N ARG A 28 -2.25 0.94 13.55
CA ARG A 28 -2.62 -0.32 12.88
C ARG A 28 -3.55 -0.10 11.68
N THR A 29 -4.45 0.88 11.76
CA THR A 29 -5.39 1.20 10.69
C THR A 29 -4.69 1.86 9.52
N VAL A 30 -3.72 2.73 9.81
CA VAL A 30 -2.95 3.44 8.79
C VAL A 30 -1.96 2.52 8.10
N LEU A 31 -1.26 1.67 8.85
CA LEU A 31 -0.42 0.64 8.26
C LEU A 31 -1.24 -0.27 7.32
N ARG A 32 -2.43 -0.69 7.73
CA ARG A 32 -3.31 -1.52 6.90
C ARG A 32 -3.71 -0.82 5.60
N ARG A 33 -4.06 0.47 5.64
CA ARG A 33 -4.38 1.25 4.43
C ARG A 33 -3.16 1.41 3.52
N ALA A 34 -1.99 1.73 4.09
CA ALA A 34 -0.74 1.85 3.34
C ALA A 34 -0.38 0.54 2.63
N LEU A 35 -0.51 -0.60 3.32
CA LEU A 35 -0.28 -1.92 2.72
C LEU A 35 -1.26 -2.23 1.59
N ARG A 36 -2.53 -1.85 1.71
CA ARG A 36 -3.52 -2.04 0.62
C ARG A 36 -3.19 -1.18 -0.60
N LEU A 37 -2.81 0.07 -0.39
CA LEU A 37 -2.39 0.96 -1.49
C LEU A 37 -1.17 0.40 -2.21
N LEU A 38 -0.18 -0.07 -1.47
CA LEU A 38 1.01 -0.71 -2.05
C LEU A 38 0.62 -1.97 -2.83
N ALA A 39 -0.21 -2.84 -2.26
CA ALA A 39 -0.66 -4.06 -2.93
C ALA A 39 -1.48 -3.77 -4.19
N ARG A 40 -2.23 -2.66 -4.24
CA ARG A 40 -2.96 -2.23 -5.44
C ARG A 40 -2.01 -1.66 -6.50
N ALA A 41 -1.01 -0.89 -6.10
CA ALA A 41 0.03 -0.39 -7.01
C ALA A 41 0.87 -1.54 -7.61
N ASP A 42 1.08 -2.61 -6.84
CA ASP A 42 1.77 -3.83 -7.27
C ASP A 42 0.87 -4.82 -8.05
N GLY A 43 -0.41 -4.46 -8.27
CA GLY A 43 -1.38 -5.29 -8.99
C GLY A 43 -1.82 -6.55 -8.24
N ILE A 44 -1.49 -6.68 -6.96
CA ILE A 44 -1.93 -7.78 -6.08
C ILE A 44 -3.41 -7.61 -5.72
N LEU A 45 -3.87 -6.37 -5.52
CA LEU A 45 -5.26 -6.06 -5.22
C LEU A 45 -5.95 -5.34 -6.39
N ASP A 46 -7.22 -5.66 -6.61
CA ASP A 46 -8.09 -5.00 -7.57
C ASP A 46 -8.65 -3.69 -6.99
N ASN A 47 -9.51 -3.03 -7.78
CA ASN A 47 -10.13 -1.77 -7.35
C ASN A 47 -11.09 -1.90 -6.15
N HIS A 48 -11.44 -3.14 -5.78
CA HIS A 48 -12.37 -3.52 -4.72
C HIS A 48 -11.66 -4.20 -3.53
N ASP A 49 -10.34 -4.04 -3.38
CA ASP A 49 -9.52 -4.69 -2.35
C ASP A 49 -9.56 -6.25 -2.43
N ARG A 50 -9.86 -6.83 -3.59
CA ARG A 50 -9.82 -8.28 -3.83
C ARG A 50 -8.49 -8.69 -4.43
N ILE A 51 -8.00 -9.86 -4.03
CA ILE A 51 -6.74 -10.41 -4.53
C ILE A 51 -6.89 -10.79 -6.01
N VAL A 52 -6.04 -10.23 -6.88
CA VAL A 52 -6.02 -10.43 -8.34
C VAL A 52 -5.34 -11.75 -8.73
N ILE A 53 -4.76 -12.48 -7.77
CA ILE A 53 -4.10 -13.78 -7.96
C ILE A 53 -5.14 -14.88 -8.24
N GLU A 54 -5.89 -14.75 -9.33
CA GLU A 54 -6.84 -15.75 -9.81
C GLU A 54 -6.78 -15.83 -11.35
N ARG A 55 -5.57 -15.85 -11.96
CA ARG A 55 -5.44 -16.18 -13.39
C ARG A 55 -4.03 -16.57 -13.84
N ARG A 56 -3.39 -17.54 -13.17
CA ARG A 56 -2.25 -18.25 -13.75
C ARG A 56 -2.21 -19.74 -13.40
N GLN A 57 -3.38 -20.38 -13.35
CA GLN A 57 -3.50 -21.83 -13.24
C GLN A 57 -4.63 -22.35 -14.14
N ARG A 58 -4.56 -22.05 -15.44
CA ARG A 58 -5.22 -22.85 -16.48
C ARG A 58 -4.58 -22.60 -17.84
N SER A 59 -3.31 -22.94 -17.94
CA SER A 59 -2.67 -23.16 -19.24
C SER A 59 -1.82 -24.41 -19.09
N THR A 60 -2.45 -25.54 -19.35
CA THR A 60 -1.75 -26.76 -19.76
C THR A 60 -2.50 -27.30 -20.98
N PRO A 61 -1.73 -27.80 -21.96
CA PRO A 61 -2.06 -27.83 -23.40
C PRO A 61 -3.15 -28.82 -23.79
#